data_AF-A0A3D3IA94-F1
#
_entry.id   AF-A0A3D3IA94-F1
#
_cell.length_a   1.000
_cell.length_b   1.000
_cell.length_c   1.000
_cell.angle_alpha   90.00
_cell.angle_beta   90.00
_cell.angle_gamma   90.00
#
_symmetry.space_group_name_H-M   'P 1'
#
loop_
_entity.id
_entity.type
_entity.pdbx_description
1 polymer ?
#
loop_
_entity_poly.entity_id
_entity_poly.type
_entity_poly.pdbx_seq_one_letter_code
_entity_poly.pdbx_strand_id
1 'polypeptide(L)'
;MSEEKQAIPREEMANQFIALANEFAKTESKERVGAAIMYAASRYNAYEAYTKSDNLAKDKPDALQWFSNEYHRMLEANMDELIDIQK
;
A
#
# COMPACT_ATOMS: atom_id res chain seq x y z
N MET A 1 -30.77 -18.01 6.28
CA MET A 1 -29.43 -18.15 5.68
C MET A 1 -28.87 -16.75 5.55
N SER A 2 -28.05 -16.33 6.50
CA SER A 2 -27.36 -15.03 6.44
C SER A 2 -26.36 -15.07 5.29
N GLU A 3 -26.48 -14.15 4.34
CA GLU A 3 -25.50 -13.94 3.28
C GLU A 3 -24.16 -13.55 3.94
N GLU A 4 -23.18 -14.44 3.91
CA GLU A 4 -21.81 -14.10 4.24
C GLU A 4 -21.30 -13.12 3.19
N LYS A 5 -21.13 -11.86 3.60
CA LYS A 5 -20.60 -10.82 2.73
C LYS A 5 -19.15 -11.17 2.39
N GLN A 6 -18.92 -11.60 1.16
CA GLN A 6 -17.60 -11.99 0.67
C GLN A 6 -16.62 -10.80 0.81
N ALA A 7 -15.41 -11.07 1.33
CA ALA A 7 -14.39 -10.05 1.49
C ALA A 7 -13.93 -9.51 0.13
N ILE A 8 -13.68 -8.20 0.05
CA ILE A 8 -13.21 -7.54 -1.17
C ILE A 8 -11.76 -8.01 -1.44
N PRO A 9 -11.43 -8.49 -2.66
CA PRO A 9 -10.06 -8.84 -3.02
C PRO A 9 -9.10 -7.66 -2.90
N ARG A 10 -7.83 -7.93 -2.55
CA ARG A 10 -6.82 -6.87 -2.37
C ARG A 10 -6.56 -6.08 -3.66
N GLU A 11 -6.66 -6.74 -4.81
CA GLU A 11 -6.47 -6.15 -6.14
C GLU A 11 -7.58 -5.12 -6.42
N GLU A 12 -8.81 -5.42 -6.02
CA GLU A 12 -9.94 -4.49 -6.16
C GLU A 12 -9.78 -3.27 -5.24
N MET A 13 -9.33 -3.49 -4.00
CA MET A 13 -9.01 -2.38 -3.08
C MET A 13 -7.87 -1.50 -3.62
N ALA A 14 -6.80 -2.11 -4.15
CA ALA A 14 -5.67 -1.40 -4.75
C ALA A 14 -6.11 -0.56 -5.95
N ASN A 15 -6.96 -1.11 -6.83
CA ASN A 15 -7.52 -0.39 -7.97
C ASN A 15 -8.32 0.85 -7.53
N GLN A 16 -9.08 0.77 -6.44
CA GLN A 16 -9.81 1.92 -5.91
C GLN A 16 -8.86 3.01 -5.40
N PHE A 17 -7.77 2.66 -4.73
CA PHE A 17 -6.74 3.63 -4.32
C PHE A 17 -6.04 4.28 -5.51
N ILE A 18 -5.74 3.49 -6.55
CA ILE A 18 -5.13 3.99 -7.80
C ILE A 18 -6.10 4.91 -8.54
N ALA A 19 -7.39 4.59 -8.58
CA ALA A 19 -8.39 5.46 -9.19
C ALA A 19 -8.42 6.84 -8.50
N LEU A 20 -8.37 6.88 -7.18
CA LEU A 20 -8.25 8.13 -6.43
C LEU A 20 -6.92 8.86 -6.71
N ALA A 21 -5.81 8.14 -6.77
CA ALA A 21 -4.52 8.72 -7.15
C ALA A 21 -4.55 9.36 -8.55
N ASN A 22 -5.23 8.72 -9.50
CA ASN A 22 -5.40 9.24 -10.86
C ASN A 22 -6.21 10.53 -10.89
N GLU A 23 -7.15 10.74 -9.96
CA GLU A 23 -7.84 12.02 -9.81
C GLU A 23 -6.88 13.15 -9.40
N PHE A 24 -5.97 12.90 -8.45
CA PHE A 24 -4.93 13.87 -8.08
C PHE A 24 -3.95 14.14 -9.24
N ALA A 25 -3.64 13.12 -10.04
CA ALA A 25 -2.73 13.22 -11.18
C ALA A 25 -3.28 14.10 -12.33
N LYS A 26 -4.56 14.53 -12.27
CA LYS A 26 -5.11 15.52 -13.21
C LYS A 26 -4.56 16.93 -12.96
N THR A 27 -4.11 17.23 -11.75
CA THR A 27 -3.63 18.57 -11.36
C THR A 27 -2.23 18.58 -10.75
N GLU A 28 -1.74 17.43 -10.26
CA GLU A 28 -0.43 17.27 -9.63
C GLU A 28 0.49 16.39 -10.51
N SER A 29 1.80 16.53 -10.33
CA SER A 29 2.77 15.65 -11.02
C SER A 29 2.69 14.21 -10.49
N LYS A 30 3.02 13.22 -11.34
CA LYS A 30 3.00 11.80 -10.96
C LYS A 30 3.95 11.51 -9.78
N GLU A 31 5.08 12.20 -9.71
CA GLU A 31 6.05 12.10 -8.63
C GLU A 31 5.45 12.58 -7.29
N ARG A 32 4.70 13.69 -7.30
CA ARG A 32 4.01 14.22 -6.11
C ARG A 32 2.89 13.29 -5.65
N VAL A 33 2.10 12.77 -6.58
CA VAL A 33 1.05 11.79 -6.27
C VAL A 33 1.66 10.51 -5.71
N GLY A 34 2.73 9.99 -6.33
CA GLY A 34 3.45 8.81 -5.84
C GLY A 34 4.00 9.00 -4.42
N ALA A 35 4.60 10.17 -4.13
CA ALA A 35 5.05 10.51 -2.78
C ALA A 35 3.89 10.57 -1.77
N ALA A 36 2.75 11.12 -2.18
CA ALA A 36 1.54 11.17 -1.34
C ALA A 36 0.99 9.77 -1.04
N ILE A 37 0.99 8.85 -2.01
CA ILE A 37 0.58 7.45 -1.80
C ILE A 37 1.51 6.76 -0.80
N MET A 38 2.83 6.89 -0.97
CA MET A 38 3.81 6.29 -0.03
C MET A 38 3.59 6.81 1.39
N TYR A 39 3.35 8.11 1.54
CA TYR A 39 3.04 8.69 2.84
C TYR A 39 1.71 8.18 3.42
N ALA A 40 0.65 8.10 2.61
CA ALA A 40 -0.64 7.55 3.03
C ALA A 40 -0.53 6.09 3.49
N ALA A 41 0.15 5.25 2.72
CA ALA A 41 0.39 3.84 3.05
C ALA A 41 1.17 3.72 4.38
N SER A 42 2.22 4.52 4.57
CA SER A 42 3.01 4.52 5.81
C SER A 42 2.17 4.86 7.04
N ARG A 43 1.22 5.80 6.93
CA ARG A 43 0.32 6.20 8.03
C ARG A 43 -0.68 5.09 8.37
N TYR A 44 -1.24 4.43 7.36
CA TYR A 44 -2.15 3.32 7.56
C TYR A 44 -1.43 2.12 8.22
N ASN A 45 -0.25 1.76 7.71
CA ASN A 45 0.55 0.66 8.23
C ASN A 45 1.07 0.94 9.66
N ALA A 46 1.47 2.18 9.96
CA ALA A 46 1.84 2.57 11.32
C ALA A 46 0.66 2.42 12.30
N TYR A 47 -0.55 2.76 11.87
CA TYR A 47 -1.76 2.55 12.67
C TYR A 47 -2.10 1.07 12.83
N GLU A 48 -1.95 0.26 11.77
CA GLU A 48 -2.14 -1.19 11.84
C GLU A 48 -1.14 -1.87 12.77
N ALA A 49 0.12 -1.43 12.79
CA ALA A 49 1.10 -1.86 13.78
C ALA A 49 0.68 -1.48 15.20
N TYR A 50 0.21 -0.25 15.39
CA TYR A 50 -0.28 0.23 16.68
C TYR A 50 -1.45 -0.60 17.22
N THR A 51 -2.42 -0.97 16.38
CA THR A 51 -3.60 -1.72 16.83
C THR A 51 -3.31 -3.18 17.19
N LYS A 52 -2.19 -3.74 16.72
CA LYS A 52 -1.76 -5.12 16.99
C LYS A 52 -0.75 -5.27 18.13
N SER A 53 -0.24 -4.15 18.64
CA SER A 53 0.90 -4.12 19.54
C SER A 53 0.50 -3.66 20.94
N ASP A 54 0.86 -4.44 21.97
CA ASP A 54 0.75 -4.02 23.36
C ASP A 54 1.80 -2.95 23.73
N ASN A 55 2.95 -2.92 23.04
CA ASN A 55 4.01 -1.93 23.25
C ASN A 55 4.71 -1.56 21.94
N LEU A 56 4.16 -0.54 21.25
CA LEU A 56 4.65 -0.16 19.92
C LEU A 56 6.11 0.32 19.95
N ALA A 57 6.58 0.88 21.07
CA ALA A 57 7.97 1.31 21.17
C ALA A 57 8.94 0.13 21.08
N LYS A 58 8.57 -1.03 21.63
CA LYS A 58 9.34 -2.27 21.54
C LYS A 58 9.22 -2.90 20.15
N ASP A 59 8.01 -2.91 19.58
CA ASP A 59 7.71 -3.65 18.34
C ASP A 59 8.02 -2.85 17.06
N LYS A 60 8.29 -1.54 17.19
CA LYS A 60 8.59 -0.63 16.07
C LYS A 60 9.69 -1.12 15.12
N PRO A 61 10.86 -1.64 15.58
CA PRO A 61 11.91 -2.10 14.68
C PRO A 61 11.44 -3.23 13.76
N ASP A 62 10.73 -4.22 14.34
CA ASP A 62 10.21 -5.38 13.59
C ASP A 62 9.12 -4.95 12.62
N ALA A 63 8.21 -4.06 13.04
CA ALA A 63 7.20 -3.48 12.17
C ALA A 63 7.82 -2.76 10.98
N LEU A 64 8.80 -1.88 11.22
CA LEU A 64 9.51 -1.16 10.15
C LEU A 64 10.17 -2.12 9.16
N GLN A 65 10.85 -3.15 9.66
CA GLN A 65 11.49 -4.16 8.82
C GLN A 65 10.46 -4.91 7.96
N TRP A 66 9.33 -5.30 8.56
CA TRP A 66 8.29 -6.04 7.85
C TRP A 66 7.64 -5.21 6.73
N PHE A 67 7.16 -4.00 7.03
CA PHE A 67 6.48 -3.17 6.03
C PHE A 67 7.41 -2.72 4.90
N SER A 68 8.67 -2.39 5.22
CA SER A 68 9.64 -1.97 4.20
C SER A 68 10.01 -3.10 3.26
N ASN A 69 10.22 -4.32 3.78
CA ASN A 69 10.48 -5.50 2.95
C ASN A 69 9.28 -5.86 2.08
N GLU A 70 8.07 -5.81 2.63
CA GLU A 70 6.87 -6.15 1.87
C GLU A 70 6.60 -5.12 0.77
N TYR A 71 6.76 -3.82 1.04
CA TYR A 71 6.67 -2.78 0.02
C TYR A 71 7.73 -2.96 -1.07
N HIS A 72 8.98 -3.25 -0.69
CA HIS A 72 10.06 -3.50 -1.63
C HIS A 72 9.75 -4.66 -2.58
N ARG A 73 9.31 -5.80 -2.03
CA ARG A 73 8.92 -7.00 -2.79
C ARG A 73 7.80 -6.72 -3.77
N MET A 74 6.76 -5.99 -3.35
CA MET A 74 5.65 -5.63 -4.24
C MET A 74 6.11 -4.67 -5.33
N LEU A 75 6.94 -3.67 -5.01
CA LEU A 75 7.44 -2.70 -5.98
C LEU A 75 8.31 -3.38 -7.04
N GLU A 76 9.21 -4.27 -6.63
CA GLU A 76 10.05 -5.07 -7.52
C GLU A 76 9.20 -5.88 -8.50
N ALA A 77 8.21 -6.64 -8.01
CA ALA A 77 7.31 -7.43 -8.86
C ALA A 77 6.55 -6.57 -9.89
N ASN A 78 6.05 -5.39 -9.49
CA ASN A 78 5.36 -4.49 -10.42
C ASN A 78 6.33 -3.90 -11.47
N MET A 79 7.58 -3.61 -11.10
CA MET A 79 8.59 -3.14 -12.04
C MET A 79 8.96 -4.23 -13.04
N ASP A 80 9.14 -5.47 -12.59
CA ASP A 80 9.42 -6.62 -13.46
C ASP A 80 8.29 -6.82 -14.49
N GLU A 81 7.03 -6.75 -14.05
CA GLU A 81 5.87 -6.81 -14.97
C GLU A 81 5.91 -5.69 -16.02
N LEU A 82 6.21 -4.45 -15.61
CA LEU A 82 6.31 -3.32 -16.54
C LEU A 82 7.50 -3.44 -17.49
N ILE A 83 8.62 -4.02 -17.06
CA ILE A 83 9.79 -4.31 -17.89
C ILE A 83 9.44 -5.37 -18.93
N ASP A 84 8.69 -6.40 -18.54
CA ASP A 84 8.27 -7.46 -19.45
C ASP A 84 7.29 -6.96 -20.52
N ILE A 85 6.41 -6.01 -20.17
CA ILE A 85 5.49 -5.37 -21.14
C ILE A 85 6.23 -4.48 -22.16
N GLN A 86 7.42 -3.98 -21.84
CA GLN A 86 8.21 -3.15 -22.75
C GLN A 86 8.97 -3.93 -23.83
N LYS A 87 9.01 -5.26 -23.74
CA LYS A 87 9.68 -6.15 -24.71
C LYS A 87 8.79 -6.46 -25.90
#